data_AF-A0A2Z5UU05-F1
#
_entry.id   AF-A0A2Z5UU05-F1
#
_cell.length_a   1.000
_cell.length_b   1.000
_cell.length_c   1.000
_cell.angle_alpha   90.00
_cell.angle_beta   90.00
_cell.angle_gamma   90.00
#
_symmetry.space_group_name_H-M   'P 1'
#
loop_
_entity.id
_entity.type
_entity.pdbx_description
1 polymer ?
#
loop_
_entity_poly.entity_id
_entity_poly.type
_entity_poly.pdbx_seq_one_letter_code
_entity_poly.pdbx_strand_id
1 'polypeptide(L)'
;MDKKINTHNKEKNKIEIPLEIQERARRLRFLRKMTRLSMKEFAQLCNLGLTTINYWEQGYSSITERGAKKVIKALREEGIECSTIWLLSGLGTQPKITDPSKLSKINYPSIETSPQIIREEDSGYLSGRIKEELNLFQSIHPDNLAYLINNESMLPLYCKGDIVAGKKLTGKNMELANGIDCIVETEKNTLEVRRVRIGQATNSFDLYVINPEASLEFPPLRNIKINALAPIIRIWKPSKF
;
A
#
# COMPACT_ATOMS: atom_id res chain seq x y z
N MET A 1 -51.76 9.16 -30.73
CA MET A 1 -51.80 10.03 -29.54
C MET A 1 -50.70 9.54 -28.61
N ASP A 2 -49.50 10.08 -28.79
CA ASP A 2 -48.30 9.73 -28.01
C ASP A 2 -48.07 10.75 -26.90
N LYS A 3 -47.63 10.23 -25.74
CA LYS A 3 -46.81 10.83 -24.66
C LYS A 3 -47.42 10.56 -23.28
N LYS A 4 -46.67 10.25 -22.23
CA LYS A 4 -45.28 9.81 -22.06
C LYS A 4 -45.22 9.29 -20.63
N ILE A 5 -44.53 8.18 -20.46
CA ILE A 5 -44.14 7.53 -19.21
C ILE A 5 -43.62 8.56 -18.19
N ASN A 6 -44.21 8.53 -17.00
CA ASN A 6 -43.72 9.21 -15.81
C ASN A 6 -42.65 8.32 -15.16
N THR A 7 -41.38 8.68 -15.30
CA THR A 7 -40.28 8.08 -14.54
C THR A 7 -39.52 9.19 -13.82
N HIS A 8 -39.70 9.21 -12.50
CA HIS A 8 -38.92 10.00 -11.56
C HIS A 8 -37.41 9.70 -11.71
N ASN A 9 -36.69 10.62 -12.34
CA ASN A 9 -35.24 10.70 -12.19
C ASN A 9 -34.93 11.40 -10.86
N LYS A 10 -34.62 10.61 -9.82
CA LYS A 10 -33.88 11.09 -8.64
C LYS A 10 -32.41 11.22 -9.03
N GLU A 11 -32.06 12.30 -9.72
CA GLU A 11 -30.67 12.74 -9.79
C GLU A 11 -30.27 13.27 -8.41
N LYS A 12 -29.52 12.45 -7.67
CA LYS A 12 -28.84 12.89 -6.46
C LYS A 12 -27.82 13.96 -6.86
N ASN A 13 -28.11 15.21 -6.52
CA ASN A 13 -27.15 16.32 -6.57
C ASN A 13 -25.83 15.89 -5.93
N LYS A 14 -24.80 15.69 -6.75
CA LYS A 14 -23.44 15.42 -6.32
C LYS A 14 -22.86 16.77 -5.90
N ILE A 15 -22.88 17.05 -4.59
CA ILE A 15 -22.29 18.27 -4.03
C ILE A 15 -20.79 18.25 -4.39
N GLU A 16 -20.36 19.15 -5.27
CA GLU A 16 -18.95 19.32 -5.60
C GLU A 16 -18.21 19.88 -4.39
N ILE A 17 -17.43 19.02 -3.73
CA ILE A 17 -16.59 19.40 -2.59
C ILE A 17 -15.38 20.17 -3.13
N PRO A 18 -15.08 21.39 -2.63
CA PRO A 18 -13.91 22.17 -3.04
C PRO A 18 -12.61 21.37 -2.99
N LEU A 19 -11.78 21.48 -4.03
CA LEU A 19 -10.51 20.75 -4.16
C LEU A 19 -9.60 20.89 -2.93
N GLU A 20 -9.53 22.10 -2.34
CA GLU A 20 -8.75 22.37 -1.15
C GLU A 20 -9.19 21.53 0.07
N ILE A 21 -10.50 21.33 0.25
CA ILE A 21 -11.05 20.51 1.34
C ILE A 21 -10.65 19.05 1.11
N GLN A 22 -10.71 18.57 -0.14
CA GLN A 22 -10.28 17.21 -0.46
C GLN A 22 -8.78 17.02 -0.23
N GLU A 23 -7.94 18.00 -0.55
CA GLU A 23 -6.50 17.93 -0.32
C GLU A 23 -6.16 17.92 1.17
N ARG A 24 -6.87 18.70 1.99
CA ARG A 24 -6.75 18.65 3.46
C ARG A 24 -7.17 17.28 4.00
N ALA A 25 -8.29 16.75 3.50
CA ALA A 25 -8.80 15.43 3.85
C ALA A 25 -7.79 14.31 3.54
N ARG A 26 -7.19 14.34 2.35
CA ARG A 26 -6.15 13.39 1.92
C ARG A 26 -4.93 13.45 2.85
N ARG A 27 -4.46 14.64 3.20
CA ARG A 27 -3.31 14.83 4.10
C ARG A 27 -3.61 14.37 5.52
N LEU A 28 -4.81 14.62 6.07
CA LEU A 28 -5.18 14.09 7.38
C LEU A 28 -5.23 12.56 7.39
N ARG A 29 -5.85 11.98 6.36
CA ARG A 29 -5.91 10.52 6.19
C ARG A 29 -4.50 9.92 6.07
N PHE A 30 -3.61 10.59 5.37
CA PHE A 30 -2.19 10.24 5.30
C PHE A 30 -1.55 10.24 6.69
N LEU A 31 -1.70 11.31 7.49
CA LEU A 31 -1.13 11.35 8.84
C LEU A 31 -1.70 10.27 9.76
N ARG A 32 -3.00 9.98 9.70
CA ARG A 32 -3.59 8.88 10.46
C ARG A 32 -3.01 7.54 10.04
N LYS A 33 -2.91 7.29 8.72
CA LYS A 33 -2.33 6.03 8.23
C LYS A 33 -0.86 5.87 8.68
N MET A 34 -0.10 6.95 8.90
CA MET A 34 1.27 6.89 9.46
C MET A 34 1.32 6.34 10.88
N THR A 35 0.29 6.58 11.70
CA THR A 35 0.20 6.00 13.03
C THR A 35 -0.31 4.56 13.02
N ARG A 36 -0.79 4.07 11.87
CA ARG A 36 -1.49 2.78 11.70
C ARG A 36 -2.71 2.60 12.61
N LEU A 37 -3.23 3.70 13.16
CA LEU A 37 -4.43 3.69 14.00
C LEU A 37 -5.69 3.64 13.14
N SER A 38 -6.69 2.91 13.62
CA SER A 38 -8.06 3.04 13.12
C SER A 38 -8.54 4.49 13.30
N MET A 39 -9.57 4.88 12.56
CA MET A 39 -10.17 6.22 12.69
C MET A 39 -10.62 6.52 14.13
N LYS A 40 -11.12 5.50 14.85
CA LYS A 40 -11.53 5.61 16.25
C LYS A 40 -10.33 5.84 17.18
N GLU A 41 -9.29 5.04 17.06
CA GLU A 41 -8.08 5.17 17.89
C GLU A 41 -7.36 6.48 17.60
N PHE A 42 -7.29 6.91 16.33
CA PHE A 42 -6.68 8.18 15.96
C PHE A 42 -7.45 9.39 16.49
N ALA A 43 -8.79 9.32 16.49
CA ALA A 43 -9.62 10.35 17.11
C ALA A 43 -9.36 10.46 18.62
N GLN A 44 -9.22 9.31 19.30
CA GLN A 44 -8.84 9.26 20.71
C GLN A 44 -7.44 9.86 20.95
N LEU A 45 -6.45 9.45 20.15
CA LEU A 45 -5.08 9.97 20.19
C LEU A 45 -5.06 11.50 20.04
N CYS A 46 -5.81 12.04 19.07
CA CYS A 46 -5.87 13.49 18.82
C CYS A 46 -6.77 14.25 19.81
N ASN A 47 -7.45 13.55 20.73
CA ASN A 47 -8.49 14.10 21.59
C ASN A 47 -9.56 14.90 20.80
N LEU A 48 -10.13 14.22 19.81
CA LEU A 48 -11.16 14.71 18.89
C LEU A 48 -12.32 13.69 18.79
N GLY A 49 -13.50 14.15 18.39
CA GLY A 49 -14.64 13.27 18.15
C GLY A 49 -14.44 12.40 16.91
N LEU A 50 -14.87 11.14 16.96
CA LEU A 50 -14.83 10.23 15.82
C LEU A 50 -15.56 10.81 14.59
N THR A 51 -16.73 11.40 14.80
CA THR A 51 -17.50 12.08 13.74
C THR A 51 -16.72 13.22 13.11
N THR A 52 -15.94 13.96 13.89
CA THR A 52 -15.10 15.06 13.40
C THR A 52 -14.00 14.55 12.47
N ILE A 53 -13.25 13.52 12.89
CA ILE A 53 -12.22 12.91 12.02
C ILE A 53 -12.83 12.32 10.76
N ASN A 54 -13.97 11.62 10.88
CA ASN A 54 -14.66 11.06 9.73
C ASN A 54 -15.07 12.15 8.73
N TYR A 55 -15.70 13.22 9.19
CA TYR A 55 -16.14 14.32 8.31
C TYR A 55 -14.96 15.02 7.64
N TRP A 56 -13.84 15.19 8.36
CA TRP A 56 -12.62 15.74 7.78
C TRP A 56 -11.97 14.82 6.76
N GLU A 57 -11.86 13.52 7.04
CA GLU A 57 -11.24 12.58 6.10
C GLU A 57 -12.09 12.30 4.87
N GLN A 58 -13.42 12.42 4.96
CA GLN A 58 -14.32 12.32 3.80
C GLN A 58 -14.43 13.65 3.03
N GLY A 59 -13.89 14.74 3.56
CA GLY A 59 -14.00 16.07 2.95
C GLY A 59 -15.40 16.70 3.09
N TYR A 60 -16.23 16.20 4.01
CA TYR A 60 -17.54 16.80 4.31
C TYR A 60 -17.41 18.13 5.06
N SER A 61 -16.30 18.35 5.76
CA SER A 61 -15.95 19.63 6.36
C SER A 61 -14.45 19.87 6.34
N SER A 62 -14.03 21.14 6.40
CA SER A 62 -12.61 21.49 6.44
C SER A 62 -12.03 21.33 7.85
N ILE A 63 -10.75 20.94 7.89
CA ILE A 63 -9.93 20.96 9.10
C ILE A 63 -9.73 22.42 9.53
N THR A 64 -9.97 22.71 10.81
CA THR A 64 -9.69 24.03 11.39
C THR A 64 -8.25 24.12 11.89
N GLU A 65 -7.69 25.32 11.99
CA GLU A 65 -6.32 25.49 12.49
C GLU A 65 -6.14 24.92 13.90
N ARG A 66 -7.13 25.12 14.79
CA ARG A 66 -7.15 24.54 16.13
C ARG A 66 -7.16 23.01 16.09
N GLY A 67 -7.93 22.41 15.18
CA GLY A 67 -7.95 20.97 14.94
C GLY A 67 -6.62 20.44 14.44
N ALA A 68 -6.03 21.13 13.46
CA ALA A 68 -4.72 20.78 12.91
C ALA A 68 -3.62 20.83 13.98
N LYS A 69 -3.60 21.84 14.86
CA LYS A 69 -2.65 21.92 15.98
C LYS A 69 -2.77 20.72 16.94
N LYS A 70 -3.99 20.25 17.23
CA LYS A 70 -4.20 19.05 18.05
C LYS A 70 -3.63 17.79 17.38
N VAL A 71 -3.93 17.59 16.10
CA VAL A 71 -3.43 16.45 15.31
C VAL A 71 -1.89 16.44 15.29
N ILE A 72 -1.26 17.57 14.97
CA ILE A 72 0.20 17.67 14.89
C ILE A 72 0.87 17.47 16.26
N LYS A 73 0.27 17.98 17.34
CA LYS A 73 0.76 17.73 18.69
C LYS A 73 0.77 16.24 19.02
N ALA A 74 -0.35 15.55 18.76
CA ALA A 74 -0.47 14.13 19.04
C ALA A 74 0.48 13.28 18.19
N LEU A 75 0.68 13.63 16.92
CA LEU A 75 1.65 12.97 16.05
C LEU A 75 3.09 13.13 16.52
N ARG A 76 3.44 14.30 17.05
CA ARG A 76 4.78 14.53 17.63
C ARG A 76 5.04 13.61 18.83
N GLU A 77 4.02 13.39 19.65
CA GLU A 77 4.08 12.45 20.77
C GLU A 77 4.25 10.99 20.29
N GLU A 78 3.68 10.65 19.13
CA GLU A 78 3.88 9.38 18.42
C GLU A 78 5.22 9.30 17.62
N GLY A 79 6.12 10.27 17.78
CA GLY A 79 7.41 10.27 17.08
C GLY A 79 7.34 10.63 15.59
N ILE A 80 6.27 11.31 15.16
CA ILE A 80 6.07 11.82 13.81
C ILE A 80 6.15 13.35 13.83
N GLU A 81 7.18 13.94 13.21
CA GLU A 81 7.26 15.39 13.01
C GLU A 81 6.51 15.80 11.74
N CYS A 82 5.64 16.80 11.85
CA CYS A 82 4.92 17.41 10.74
C CYS A 82 4.54 18.85 11.13
N SER A 83 4.39 19.76 10.15
CA SER A 83 3.94 21.12 10.42
C SER A 83 2.42 21.28 10.25
N THR A 84 1.82 22.17 11.04
CA THR A 84 0.39 22.53 10.88
C THR A 84 0.11 23.13 9.51
N ILE A 85 1.05 23.92 8.99
CA ILE A 85 0.96 24.51 7.64
C ILE A 85 0.92 23.39 6.60
N TRP A 86 1.73 22.34 6.75
CA TRP A 86 1.71 21.22 5.81
C TRP A 86 0.37 20.49 5.82
N LEU A 87 -0.30 20.36 6.96
CA LEU A 87 -1.64 19.75 7.03
C LEU A 87 -2.74 20.65 6.43
N LEU A 88 -2.60 21.98 6.48
CA LEU A 88 -3.62 22.92 6.00
C LEU A 88 -3.44 23.34 4.53
N SER A 89 -2.21 23.62 4.09
CA SER A 89 -1.91 24.08 2.72
C SER A 89 -0.95 23.20 1.90
N GLY A 90 -0.23 22.27 2.53
CA GLY A 90 0.70 21.35 1.85
C GLY A 90 2.12 21.92 1.79
N LEU A 91 2.29 23.14 2.30
CA LEU A 91 3.56 23.85 2.41
C LEU A 91 4.20 23.65 3.78
N GLY A 92 5.52 23.75 3.86
CA GLY A 92 6.27 23.60 5.12
C GLY A 92 6.72 22.17 5.38
N THR A 93 7.03 21.86 6.65
CA THR A 93 7.62 20.57 7.02
C THR A 93 6.66 19.41 6.78
N GLN A 94 7.02 18.58 5.81
CA GLN A 94 6.34 17.33 5.49
C GLN A 94 6.48 16.33 6.65
N PRO A 95 5.52 15.40 6.78
CA PRO A 95 5.56 14.40 7.83
C PRO A 95 6.72 13.42 7.67
N LYS A 96 7.47 13.23 8.75
CA LYS A 96 8.58 12.27 8.84
C LYS A 96 8.55 11.55 10.19
N ILE A 97 8.89 10.27 10.19
CA ILE A 97 9.07 9.51 11.42
C ILE A 97 10.47 9.85 11.96
N THR A 98 10.52 10.46 13.14
CA THR A 98 11.77 10.85 13.82
C THR A 98 12.14 9.88 14.93
N ASP A 99 11.15 9.19 15.50
CA ASP A 99 11.37 8.23 16.57
C ASP A 99 10.41 7.05 16.39
N PRO A 100 10.83 5.99 15.68
CA PRO A 100 9.99 4.83 15.48
C PRO A 100 9.49 4.24 16.80
N SER A 101 10.33 4.17 17.83
CA SER A 101 10.02 3.49 19.09
C SER A 101 8.74 3.98 19.80
N LYS A 102 8.28 5.19 19.48
CA LYS A 102 7.07 5.82 20.04
C LYS A 102 5.78 5.51 19.30
N LEU A 103 5.84 4.84 18.16
CA LEU A 103 4.64 4.52 17.37
C LEU A 103 3.80 3.47 18.11
N SER A 104 2.58 3.87 18.49
CA SER A 104 1.60 3.09 19.24
C SER A 104 1.28 1.70 18.66
N LYS A 105 1.53 1.46 17.37
CA LYS A 105 1.33 0.17 16.69
C LYS A 105 2.57 -0.36 15.97
N ILE A 106 3.76 -0.18 16.53
CA ILE A 106 4.98 -0.78 15.96
C ILE A 106 5.05 -2.31 16.07
N ASN A 107 4.29 -2.93 16.99
CA ASN A 107 4.16 -4.38 16.99
C ASN A 107 3.25 -4.79 15.85
N TYR A 108 3.87 -5.10 14.70
CA TYR A 108 3.22 -5.72 13.54
C TYR A 108 2.23 -6.81 14.00
N PRO A 109 0.91 -6.63 13.86
CA PRO A 109 0.11 -7.74 13.44
C PRO A 109 0.58 -7.99 12.01
N SER A 110 1.12 -9.18 11.75
CA SER A 110 1.19 -9.71 10.40
C SER A 110 -0.13 -9.38 9.72
N ILE A 111 -0.08 -8.59 8.65
CA ILE A 111 -1.13 -8.74 7.64
C ILE A 111 -1.01 -10.21 7.29
N GLU A 112 -2.00 -11.00 7.69
CA GLU A 112 -2.23 -12.33 7.16
C GLU A 112 -2.52 -12.15 5.67
N THR A 113 -1.47 -11.85 4.91
CA THR A 113 -1.46 -12.05 3.48
C THR A 113 -1.27 -13.54 3.38
N SER A 114 -2.38 -14.26 3.41
CA SER A 114 -2.37 -15.67 3.04
C SER A 114 -1.58 -15.76 1.73
N PRO A 115 -0.53 -16.58 1.65
CA PRO A 115 0.24 -16.73 0.43
C PRO A 115 -0.69 -17.27 -0.66
N GLN A 116 -1.19 -16.38 -1.52
CA GLN A 116 -1.79 -16.80 -2.78
C GLN A 116 -0.63 -17.06 -3.74
N ILE A 117 0.03 -18.19 -3.52
CA ILE A 117 0.51 -19.02 -4.63
C ILE A 117 -0.72 -19.18 -5.53
N ILE A 118 -0.60 -18.94 -6.83
CA ILE A 118 -1.71 -19.19 -7.77
C ILE A 118 -2.07 -20.67 -7.60
N ARG A 119 -3.15 -20.96 -6.86
CA ARG A 119 -3.67 -22.31 -6.68
C ARG A 119 -4.56 -22.61 -7.87
N GLU A 120 -4.75 -23.88 -8.20
CA GLU A 120 -5.63 -24.30 -9.31
C GLU A 120 -7.05 -23.71 -9.20
N GLU A 121 -7.45 -23.36 -7.98
CA GLU A 121 -8.73 -22.73 -7.61
C GLU A 121 -8.85 -21.25 -8.02
N ASP A 122 -7.74 -20.53 -8.26
CA ASP A 122 -7.72 -19.14 -8.76
C ASP A 122 -7.95 -19.04 -10.29
N SER A 123 -8.16 -20.18 -10.95
CA SER A 123 -8.27 -20.32 -12.41
C SER A 123 -9.46 -19.61 -13.04
N GLY A 124 -10.43 -19.13 -12.27
CA GLY A 124 -11.56 -18.33 -12.78
C GLY A 124 -11.15 -16.94 -13.30
N TYR A 125 -10.01 -16.39 -12.84
CA TYR A 125 -9.49 -15.08 -13.26
C TYR A 125 -8.50 -15.14 -14.44
N LEU A 126 -8.04 -16.34 -14.80
CA LEU A 126 -6.98 -16.52 -15.80
C LEU A 126 -7.58 -16.93 -17.14
N SER A 127 -7.33 -16.12 -18.18
CA SER A 127 -7.60 -16.57 -19.55
C SER A 127 -6.79 -17.84 -19.86
N GLY A 128 -7.34 -18.75 -20.66
CA GLY A 128 -6.68 -20.02 -21.00
C GLY A 128 -5.24 -19.85 -21.51
N ARG A 129 -4.98 -18.78 -22.29
CA ARG A 129 -3.65 -18.46 -22.82
C ARG A 129 -2.64 -18.09 -21.74
N ILE A 130 -3.05 -17.30 -20.73
CA ILE A 130 -2.16 -16.94 -19.62
C ILE A 130 -1.80 -18.19 -18.80
N LYS A 131 -2.76 -19.10 -18.62
CA LYS A 131 -2.53 -20.37 -17.93
C LYS A 131 -1.52 -21.25 -18.68
N GLU A 132 -1.66 -21.37 -20.01
CA GLU A 132 -0.72 -22.11 -20.86
C GLU A 132 0.70 -21.52 -20.79
N GLU A 133 0.84 -20.21 -20.90
CA GLU A 133 2.14 -19.54 -20.81
C GLU A 133 2.77 -19.66 -19.42
N LEU A 134 1.98 -19.57 -18.35
CA LEU A 134 2.46 -19.76 -16.99
C LEU A 134 2.96 -21.20 -16.78
N ASN A 135 2.22 -22.20 -17.25
CA ASN A 135 2.63 -23.61 -17.20
C ASN A 135 3.92 -23.85 -17.99
N LEU A 136 4.04 -23.23 -19.17
CA LEU A 136 5.27 -23.30 -19.97
C LEU A 136 6.45 -22.64 -19.24
N PHE A 137 6.24 -21.50 -18.61
CA PHE A 137 7.29 -20.84 -17.82
C PHE A 137 7.76 -21.73 -16.66
N GLN A 138 6.81 -22.35 -15.95
CA GLN A 138 7.10 -23.25 -14.81
C GLN A 138 7.83 -24.52 -15.25
N SER A 139 7.54 -25.06 -16.43
CA SER A 139 8.24 -26.24 -16.96
C SER A 139 9.69 -25.92 -17.38
N ILE A 140 9.93 -24.71 -17.90
CA ILE A 140 11.28 -24.24 -18.27
C ILE A 140 12.10 -23.87 -17.03
N HIS A 141 11.44 -23.38 -15.97
CA HIS A 141 12.09 -22.92 -14.74
C HIS A 141 11.49 -23.62 -13.50
N PRO A 142 11.96 -24.83 -13.14
CA PRO A 142 11.41 -25.58 -12.00
C PRO A 142 11.50 -24.82 -10.67
N ASP A 143 12.62 -24.11 -10.45
CA ASP A 143 12.81 -23.18 -9.33
C ASP A 143 12.35 -21.77 -9.71
N ASN A 144 11.04 -21.57 -9.73
CA ASN A 144 10.42 -20.27 -9.97
C ASN A 144 9.51 -19.84 -8.82
N LEU A 145 9.19 -18.55 -8.80
CA LEU A 145 8.06 -18.00 -8.05
C LEU A 145 7.15 -17.27 -9.03
N ALA A 146 5.85 -17.40 -8.81
CA ALA A 146 4.81 -16.63 -9.49
C ALA A 146 3.88 -15.99 -8.45
N TYR A 147 3.40 -14.78 -8.72
CA TYR A 147 2.59 -14.01 -7.77
C TYR A 147 1.55 -13.15 -8.50
N LEU A 148 0.31 -13.17 -8.00
CA LEU A 148 -0.77 -12.28 -8.45
C LEU A 148 -0.74 -10.98 -7.66
N ILE A 149 -0.49 -9.86 -8.33
CA ILE A 149 -0.50 -8.54 -7.70
C ILE A 149 -1.94 -8.21 -7.27
N ASN A 150 -2.17 -8.06 -5.98
CA ASN A 150 -3.51 -7.85 -5.42
C ASN A 150 -3.73 -6.43 -4.82
N ASN A 151 -2.71 -5.57 -4.88
CA ASN A 151 -2.70 -4.23 -4.30
C ASN A 151 -1.96 -3.23 -5.20
N GLU A 152 -1.88 -1.97 -4.75
CA GLU A 152 -1.30 -0.86 -5.51
C GLU A 152 0.14 -0.51 -5.10
N SER A 153 0.77 -1.34 -4.26
CA SER A 153 2.11 -1.08 -3.71
C SER A 153 3.20 -0.92 -4.76
N MET A 154 3.03 -1.54 -5.92
CA MET A 154 4.05 -1.60 -6.96
C MET A 154 3.66 -0.84 -8.24
N LEU A 155 2.70 0.08 -8.15
CA LEU A 155 2.45 1.07 -9.20
C LEU A 155 3.67 2.00 -9.38
N PRO A 156 3.91 2.54 -10.58
CA PRO A 156 3.10 2.37 -11.80
C PRO A 156 3.45 1.13 -12.63
N LEU A 157 4.50 0.38 -12.26
CA LEU A 157 5.04 -0.68 -13.11
C LEU A 157 4.19 -1.96 -13.07
N TYR A 158 3.64 -2.28 -11.91
CA TYR A 158 2.86 -3.49 -11.68
C TYR A 158 1.48 -3.11 -11.16
N CYS A 159 0.44 -3.48 -11.91
CA CYS A 159 -0.94 -3.17 -11.57
C CYS A 159 -1.58 -4.33 -10.80
N LYS A 160 -2.57 -3.99 -9.96
CA LYS A 160 -3.48 -5.00 -9.42
C LYS A 160 -4.10 -5.82 -10.56
N GLY A 161 -4.03 -7.14 -10.43
CA GLY A 161 -4.44 -8.12 -11.44
C GLY A 161 -3.28 -8.65 -12.27
N ASP A 162 -2.14 -7.97 -12.34
CA ASP A 162 -0.97 -8.49 -13.06
C ASP A 162 -0.44 -9.76 -12.37
N ILE A 163 0.03 -10.71 -13.16
CA ILE A 163 0.76 -11.88 -12.67
C ILE A 163 2.21 -11.66 -12.99
N VAL A 164 3.08 -11.80 -12.00
CA VAL A 164 4.52 -11.67 -12.17
C VAL A 164 5.19 -13.01 -11.88
N ALA A 165 6.28 -13.31 -12.59
CA ALA A 165 7.10 -14.48 -12.29
C ALA A 165 8.60 -14.21 -12.46
N GLY A 166 9.36 -15.00 -11.71
CA GLY A 166 10.81 -14.90 -11.61
C GLY A 166 11.47 -16.24 -11.32
N LYS A 167 12.75 -16.36 -11.67
CA LYS A 167 13.58 -17.50 -11.24
C LYS A 167 14.03 -17.29 -9.80
N LYS A 168 13.91 -18.32 -8.98
CA LYS A 168 14.30 -18.29 -7.57
C LYS A 168 15.82 -18.15 -7.42
N LEU A 169 16.24 -17.22 -6.58
CA LEU A 169 17.60 -16.97 -6.11
C LEU A 169 17.65 -17.30 -4.62
N THR A 170 18.67 -18.06 -4.22
CA THR A 170 18.91 -18.47 -2.83
C THR A 170 20.38 -18.29 -2.48
N GLY A 171 20.68 -18.24 -1.18
CA GLY A 171 22.04 -18.06 -0.68
C GLY A 171 22.72 -16.79 -1.22
N LYS A 172 24.00 -16.89 -1.58
CA LYS A 172 24.80 -15.75 -2.06
C LYS A 172 24.27 -15.12 -3.36
N ASN A 173 23.54 -15.88 -4.18
CA ASN A 173 23.00 -15.36 -5.44
C ASN A 173 21.91 -14.29 -5.23
N MET A 174 21.32 -14.21 -4.04
CA MET A 174 20.33 -13.17 -3.71
C MET A 174 20.91 -11.75 -3.79
N GLU A 175 22.23 -11.58 -3.67
CA GLU A 175 22.88 -10.27 -3.81
C GLU A 175 22.73 -9.68 -5.23
N LEU A 176 22.52 -10.53 -6.25
CA LEU A 176 22.25 -10.11 -7.63
C LEU A 176 20.93 -9.34 -7.77
N ALA A 177 20.03 -9.45 -6.78
CA ALA A 177 18.74 -8.76 -6.76
C ALA A 177 18.83 -7.32 -6.24
N ASN A 178 20.03 -6.81 -5.93
CA ASN A 178 20.18 -5.45 -5.41
C ASN A 178 19.67 -4.40 -6.41
N GLY A 179 18.67 -3.63 -5.98
CA GLY A 179 17.99 -2.61 -6.79
C GLY A 179 16.88 -3.14 -7.70
N ILE A 180 16.60 -4.45 -7.69
CA ILE A 180 15.66 -5.09 -8.61
C ILE A 180 14.31 -5.37 -7.92
N ASP A 181 13.22 -5.25 -8.68
CA ASP A 181 11.88 -5.62 -8.23
C ASP A 181 11.73 -7.15 -8.26
N CYS A 182 11.43 -7.73 -7.10
CA CYS A 182 11.41 -9.17 -6.87
C CYS A 182 10.11 -9.62 -6.23
N ILE A 183 9.75 -10.87 -6.48
CA ILE A 183 8.89 -11.64 -5.60
C ILE A 183 9.79 -12.11 -4.44
N VAL A 184 9.39 -11.78 -3.21
CA VAL A 184 10.15 -12.03 -2.00
C VAL A 184 9.47 -13.12 -1.19
N GLU A 185 10.20 -14.19 -0.90
CA GLU A 185 9.78 -15.23 0.02
C GLU A 185 10.44 -15.02 1.39
N THR A 186 9.66 -14.60 2.38
CA THR A 186 10.16 -14.33 3.74
C THR A 186 10.34 -15.62 4.54
N GLU A 187 11.03 -15.55 5.69
CA GLU A 187 11.16 -16.69 6.62
C GLU A 187 9.81 -17.26 7.09
N LYS A 188 8.73 -16.46 7.03
CA LYS A 188 7.37 -16.90 7.36
C LYS A 188 6.67 -17.61 6.19
N ASN A 189 7.38 -17.90 5.10
CA ASN A 189 6.86 -18.46 3.85
C ASN A 189 5.72 -17.62 3.23
N THR A 190 5.76 -16.30 3.46
CA THR A 190 4.84 -15.35 2.81
C THR A 190 5.50 -14.79 1.56
N LEU A 191 4.70 -14.58 0.51
CA LEU A 191 5.12 -13.93 -0.72
C LEU A 191 4.63 -12.48 -0.79
N GLU A 192 5.53 -11.57 -1.15
CA GLU A 192 5.19 -10.19 -1.48
C GLU A 192 6.07 -9.68 -2.62
N VAL A 193 5.64 -8.62 -3.30
CA VAL A 193 6.44 -8.01 -4.38
C VAL A 193 7.02 -6.69 -3.92
N ARG A 194 8.35 -6.58 -3.99
CA ARG A 194 9.11 -5.44 -3.45
C ARG A 194 10.35 -5.16 -4.28
N ARG A 195 10.80 -3.91 -4.26
CA ARG A 195 12.17 -3.56 -4.66
C ARG A 195 13.12 -3.97 -3.55
N VAL A 196 14.15 -4.74 -3.89
CA VAL A 196 15.14 -5.24 -2.94
C VAL A 196 16.37 -4.32 -2.93
N ARG A 197 16.96 -4.10 -1.76
CA ARG A 197 18.33 -3.61 -1.60
C ARG A 197 19.06 -4.47 -0.58
N ILE A 198 20.38 -4.54 -0.71
CA ILE A 198 21.22 -5.17 0.32
C ILE A 198 21.10 -4.34 1.60
N GLY A 199 20.83 -5.03 2.72
CA GLY A 199 20.71 -4.42 4.03
C GLY A 199 22.07 -4.10 4.64
N GLN A 200 22.07 -3.39 5.78
CA GLN A 200 23.30 -3.04 6.48
C GLN A 200 23.84 -4.19 7.34
N ALA A 201 22.95 -5.05 7.82
CA ALA A 201 23.33 -6.25 8.56
C ALA A 201 23.75 -7.39 7.62
N THR A 202 24.63 -8.26 8.10
CA THR A 202 25.11 -9.41 7.32
C THR A 202 23.95 -10.29 6.87
N ASN A 203 23.89 -10.60 5.56
CA ASN A 203 22.87 -11.43 4.94
C ASN A 203 21.43 -10.93 5.20
N SER A 204 21.26 -9.62 5.29
CA SER A 204 19.95 -8.98 5.42
C SER A 204 19.65 -8.14 4.18
N PHE A 205 18.37 -7.84 4.00
CA PHE A 205 17.86 -7.07 2.88
C PHE A 205 16.88 -6.01 3.35
N ASP A 206 16.82 -4.93 2.59
CA ASP A 206 15.80 -3.91 2.72
C ASP A 206 14.80 -4.04 1.57
N LEU A 207 13.51 -4.02 1.89
CA LEU A 207 12.41 -4.09 0.93
C LEU A 207 11.68 -2.76 0.84
N TYR A 208 11.40 -2.32 -0.38
CA TYR A 208 10.71 -1.07 -0.65
C TYR A 208 9.52 -1.33 -1.57
N VAL A 209 8.47 -0.53 -1.42
CA VAL A 209 7.53 -0.32 -2.52
C VAL A 209 8.10 0.67 -3.52
N ILE A 210 7.56 0.64 -4.73
CA ILE A 210 7.87 1.65 -5.77
C ILE A 210 6.74 2.66 -5.96
N ASN A 211 5.55 2.42 -5.40
CA ASN A 211 4.48 3.42 -5.36
C ASN A 211 4.66 4.34 -4.13
N PRO A 212 5.00 5.63 -4.31
CA PRO A 212 5.13 6.57 -3.20
C PRO A 212 3.84 6.74 -2.40
N GLU A 213 2.69 6.71 -3.08
CA GLU A 213 1.36 6.86 -2.45
C GLU A 213 1.03 5.66 -1.55
N ALA A 214 1.59 4.48 -1.87
CA ALA A 214 1.39 3.26 -1.12
C ALA A 214 2.50 2.99 -0.08
N SER A 215 3.58 3.78 -0.08
CA SER A 215 4.71 3.64 0.87
C SER A 215 4.27 3.77 2.33
N LEU A 216 3.12 4.36 2.55
CA LEU A 216 2.54 4.48 3.86
C LEU A 216 1.88 3.18 4.36
N GLU A 217 1.11 2.55 3.49
CA GLU A 217 0.41 1.29 3.76
C GLU A 217 1.39 0.11 3.75
N PHE A 218 2.44 0.23 2.93
CA PHE A 218 3.46 -0.78 2.71
C PHE A 218 4.86 -0.17 2.96
N PRO A 219 5.19 0.20 4.21
CA PRO A 219 6.43 0.88 4.51
C PRO A 219 7.66 0.02 4.21
N PRO A 220 8.82 0.66 4.02
CA PRO A 220 10.06 -0.06 3.83
C PRO A 220 10.35 -1.01 4.99
N LEU A 221 10.65 -2.26 4.68
CA LEU A 221 11.11 -3.25 5.66
C LEU A 221 12.63 -3.24 5.63
N ARG A 222 13.29 -3.11 6.78
CA ARG A 222 14.75 -2.99 6.84
C ARG A 222 15.39 -4.16 7.56
N ASN A 223 16.58 -4.53 7.11
CA ASN A 223 17.40 -5.60 7.67
C ASN A 223 16.62 -6.90 7.90
N ILE A 224 15.74 -7.26 6.97
CA ILE A 224 14.97 -8.48 7.08
C ILE A 224 15.75 -9.67 6.53
N LYS A 225 15.47 -10.86 7.07
CA LYS A 225 15.94 -12.13 6.53
C LYS A 225 14.94 -12.65 5.49
N ILE A 226 15.48 -13.23 4.43
CA ILE A 226 14.74 -13.68 3.26
C ILE A 226 15.16 -15.10 2.94
N ASN A 227 14.19 -15.98 2.67
CA ASN A 227 14.44 -17.36 2.25
C ASN A 227 14.86 -17.40 0.77
N ALA A 228 14.17 -16.63 -0.06
CA ALA A 228 14.47 -16.52 -1.47
C ALA A 228 13.97 -15.23 -2.11
N LEU A 229 14.60 -14.87 -3.22
CA LEU A 229 14.19 -13.77 -4.09
C LEU A 229 13.95 -14.29 -5.49
N ALA A 230 12.94 -13.81 -6.19
CA ALA A 230 12.76 -14.07 -7.60
C ALA A 230 12.62 -12.74 -8.36
N PRO A 231 13.70 -12.25 -9.00
CA PRO A 231 13.64 -11.08 -9.87
C PRO A 231 12.53 -11.24 -10.89
N ILE A 232 11.70 -10.20 -11.04
CA ILE A 232 10.58 -10.27 -11.98
C ILE A 232 11.13 -10.18 -13.41
N ILE A 233 10.94 -11.26 -14.17
CA ILE A 233 11.39 -11.38 -15.58
C ILE A 233 10.22 -11.60 -16.54
N ARG A 234 9.05 -11.95 -16.02
CA ARG A 234 7.80 -12.12 -16.78
C ARG A 234 6.64 -11.43 -16.07
N ILE A 235 5.77 -10.84 -16.88
CA ILE A 235 4.55 -10.17 -16.45
C ILE A 235 3.44 -10.57 -17.42
N TRP A 236 2.34 -11.11 -16.91
CA TRP A 236 1.11 -11.33 -17.67
C TRP A 236 0.05 -10.35 -17.19
N LYS A 237 -0.56 -9.64 -18.12
CA LYS A 237 -1.64 -8.70 -17.85
C LYS A 237 -2.96 -9.34 -18.30
N PRO A 238 -3.84 -9.76 -17.38
CA PRO A 238 -5.16 -10.22 -17.79
C PRO A 238 -5.88 -9.09 -18.52
N SER A 239 -6.44 -9.40 -19.69
CA SER A 239 -7.16 -8.45 -20.51
C SER A 239 -8.24 -7.76 -19.67
N LYS A 240 -8.11 -6.44 -19.51
CA LYS A 240 -9.18 -5.61 -18.96
C LYS A 240 -10.22 -5.48 -20.07
N PHE A 241 -11.31 -6.21 -19.95
CA PHE A 241 -12.51 -5.94 -20.74
C PHE A 241 -13.15 -4.63 -20.26
#